data_AF-A0A3B9KB09-F1
#
_entry.id   AF-A0A3B9KB09-F1
#
_cell.length_a   1.000
_cell.length_b   1.000
_cell.length_c   1.000
_cell.angle_alpha   90.00
_cell.angle_beta   90.00
_cell.angle_gamma   90.00
#
_symmetry.space_group_name_H-M   'P 1'
#
loop_
_entity.id
_entity.type
_entity.pdbx_description
1 polymer ?
#
loop_
_entity_poly.entity_id
_entity_poly.type
_entity_poly.pdbx_seq_one_letter_code
_entity_poly.pdbx_strand_id
1 'polypeptide(L)'
;MRGDATHKALFTSDLSVNEFLLVREAGFDPVGLVVGSSIYHIGYQMAAWSQNQEMNVLTQAMYHARELAMTRMEEEANALGADGIVGVRLEVTRHEWGESLAEFVA
;
A
#
# COMPACT_ATOMS: atom_id res chain seq x y z
N MET A 1 10.03 -18.58 8.55
CA MET A 1 11.03 -19.44 9.22
C MET A 1 11.76 -18.55 10.21
N ARG A 2 11.53 -18.72 11.53
CA ARG A 2 12.13 -17.83 12.54
C ARG A 2 13.64 -18.08 12.59
N GLY A 3 14.44 -17.01 12.51
CA GLY A 3 15.89 -17.09 12.73
C GLY A 3 16.18 -17.53 14.16
N ASP A 4 17.25 -18.30 14.35
CA ASP A 4 17.75 -18.67 15.68
C ASP A 4 18.87 -17.72 16.11
N ALA A 5 19.43 -17.92 17.31
CA ALA A 5 20.51 -17.09 17.84
C ALA A 5 21.79 -17.08 16.98
N THR A 6 21.89 -17.98 15.99
CA THR A 6 23.02 -18.13 15.07
C THR A 6 22.71 -17.75 13.62
N HIS A 7 21.44 -17.65 13.22
CA HIS A 7 21.04 -17.41 11.83
C HIS A 7 19.96 -16.32 11.73
N LYS A 8 20.23 -15.27 10.93
CA LYS A 8 19.24 -14.25 10.58
C LYS A 8 18.02 -14.92 9.92
N ALA A 9 16.82 -14.47 10.29
CA ALA A 9 15.60 -14.91 9.65
C ALA A 9 15.66 -14.60 8.14
N LEU A 10 15.18 -15.55 7.33
CA LEU A 10 15.02 -15.31 5.90
C LEU A 10 13.88 -14.33 5.67
N PHE A 11 14.10 -13.34 4.81
CA PHE A 11 13.10 -12.37 4.40
C PHE A 11 13.06 -12.27 2.87
N THR A 12 11.92 -11.81 2.35
CA THR A 12 11.73 -11.46 0.93
C THR A 12 11.63 -9.94 0.82
N SER A 13 12.01 -9.40 -0.35
CA SER A 13 11.96 -7.96 -0.64
C SER A 13 11.76 -7.76 -2.15
N ASP A 14 11.04 -6.70 -2.53
CA ASP A 14 10.93 -6.22 -3.92
C ASP A 14 11.90 -5.06 -4.22
N LEU A 15 12.81 -4.74 -3.28
CA LEU A 15 13.84 -3.74 -3.50
C LEU A 15 14.83 -4.22 -4.57
N SER A 16 15.21 -3.31 -5.46
CA SER A 16 16.36 -3.52 -6.32
C SER A 16 17.64 -3.66 -5.48
N VAL A 17 18.70 -4.24 -6.09
CA VAL A 17 20.00 -4.39 -5.41
C VAL A 17 20.52 -3.06 -4.88
N ASN A 18 20.35 -1.98 -5.64
CA ASN A 18 20.81 -0.65 -5.23
C ASN A 18 20.03 -0.13 -4.02
N GLU A 19 18.70 -0.25 -4.03
CA GLU A 19 17.86 0.17 -2.90
C GLU A 19 18.18 -0.65 -1.65
N PHE A 20 18.36 -1.96 -1.79
CA PHE A 20 18.75 -2.83 -0.68
C PHE A 20 20.09 -2.41 -0.05
N LEU A 21 21.10 -2.13 -0.87
CA LEU A 21 22.40 -1.67 -0.39
C LEU A 21 22.29 -0.30 0.31
N LEU A 22 21.50 0.62 -0.23
CA LEU A 22 21.28 1.94 0.37
C LEU A 22 20.60 1.85 1.74
N VAL A 23 19.58 1.00 1.90
CA VAL A 23 18.91 0.78 3.19
C VAL A 23 19.91 0.26 4.23
N ARG A 24 20.79 -0.66 3.84
CA ARG A 24 21.86 -1.16 4.71
C ARG A 24 22.92 -0.12 5.03
N GLU A 25 23.34 0.68 4.04
CA GLU A 25 24.29 1.78 4.24
C GLU A 25 23.72 2.85 5.19
N ALA A 26 22.41 3.11 5.11
CA ALA A 26 21.68 3.97 6.04
C ALA A 26 21.53 3.37 7.46
N GLY A 27 21.98 2.12 7.68
CA GLY A 27 21.97 1.46 8.98
C GLY A 27 20.68 0.71 9.31
N PHE A 28 19.80 0.49 8.34
CA PHE A 28 18.56 -0.27 8.53
C PHE A 28 18.70 -1.71 8.04
N ASP A 29 18.08 -2.64 8.77
CA ASP A 29 18.01 -4.05 8.40
C ASP A 29 16.62 -4.37 7.84
N PRO A 30 16.50 -4.82 6.57
CA PRO A 30 15.22 -5.25 6.03
C PRO A 30 14.69 -6.49 6.75
N VAL A 31 13.42 -6.46 7.16
CA VAL A 31 12.78 -7.53 7.94
C VAL A 31 11.72 -8.33 7.17
N GLY A 32 11.19 -7.78 6.07
CA GLY A 32 10.20 -8.46 5.24
C GLY A 32 9.59 -7.56 4.16
N LEU A 33 8.86 -8.20 3.25
CA LEU A 33 7.95 -7.56 2.31
C LEU A 33 6.56 -7.52 2.94
N VAL A 34 5.86 -6.40 2.80
CA VAL A 34 4.50 -6.18 3.32
C VAL A 34 3.61 -5.69 2.19
N VAL A 35 2.32 -6.01 2.28
CA VAL A 35 1.31 -5.61 1.28
C VAL A 35 0.01 -5.26 2.00
N GLY A 36 -0.63 -4.18 1.56
CA GLY A 36 -1.97 -3.80 2.01
C GLY A 36 -2.91 -3.63 0.83
N SER A 37 -4.11 -4.22 0.89
CA SER A 37 -5.12 -4.05 -0.15
C SER A 37 -6.46 -3.55 0.40
N SER A 38 -7.16 -2.75 -0.39
CA SER A 38 -8.49 -2.23 -0.11
C SER A 38 -9.33 -2.22 -1.39
N ILE A 39 -10.56 -2.73 -1.30
CA ILE A 39 -11.55 -2.65 -2.38
C ILE A 39 -12.68 -1.76 -1.89
N TYR A 40 -13.00 -0.74 -2.69
CA TYR A 40 -13.98 0.26 -2.31
C TYR A 40 -15.07 0.42 -3.38
N HIS A 41 -16.31 0.60 -2.91
CA HIS A 41 -17.44 0.94 -3.76
C HIS A 41 -17.66 2.45 -3.74
N ILE A 42 -17.47 3.08 -4.90
CA ILE A 42 -17.65 4.52 -5.08
C ILE A 42 -19.15 4.80 -5.19
N GLY A 43 -19.66 5.61 -4.26
CA GLY A 43 -21.06 6.03 -4.28
C GLY A 43 -21.40 6.86 -5.52
N TYR A 44 -22.69 6.95 -5.84
CA TYR A 44 -23.18 7.75 -6.95
C TYR A 44 -23.11 9.26 -6.63
N GLN A 45 -22.54 10.06 -7.54
CA GLN A 45 -22.63 11.52 -7.53
C GLN A 45 -23.02 12.03 -8.92
N MET A 46 -24.03 12.90 -8.98
CA MET A 46 -24.44 13.52 -10.24
C MET A 46 -23.43 14.61 -10.64
N ALA A 47 -22.81 14.44 -11.80
CA ALA A 47 -21.88 15.41 -12.37
C ALA A 47 -22.63 16.50 -13.13
N ALA A 48 -22.37 17.77 -12.82
CA ALA A 48 -22.87 18.89 -13.62
C ALA A 48 -22.02 19.02 -14.90
N TRP A 49 -22.61 18.75 -16.07
CA TRP A 49 -21.87 18.78 -17.35
C TRP A 49 -21.47 20.18 -17.82
N SER A 50 -22.10 21.21 -17.25
CA SER A 50 -21.84 22.61 -17.60
C SER A 50 -20.75 23.28 -16.74
N GLN A 51 -20.25 22.61 -15.71
CA GLN A 51 -19.23 23.15 -14.81
C GLN A 51 -18.16 22.10 -14.47
N ASN A 52 -16.90 22.48 -14.62
CA ASN A 52 -15.80 21.68 -14.12
C ASN A 52 -15.69 21.88 -12.60
N GLN A 53 -15.85 20.81 -11.83
CA GLN A 53 -15.78 20.83 -10.37
C GLN A 53 -15.24 19.52 -9.82
N GLU A 54 -14.74 19.57 -8.58
CA GLU A 54 -14.37 18.38 -7.86
C GLU A 54 -15.57 17.46 -7.62
N MET A 55 -15.34 16.15 -7.79
CA MET A 55 -16.31 15.11 -7.52
C MET A 55 -16.08 14.56 -6.11
N ASN A 56 -16.54 15.28 -5.10
CA ASN A 56 -16.25 15.00 -3.68
C ASN A 56 -16.45 13.53 -3.26
N VAL A 57 -17.52 12.86 -3.72
CA VAL A 57 -17.78 11.45 -3.39
C VAL A 57 -16.70 10.54 -3.95
N LEU A 58 -16.29 10.76 -5.20
CA LEU A 58 -15.19 10.02 -5.82
C LEU A 58 -13.88 10.34 -5.10
N THR A 59 -13.58 11.62 -4.87
CA THR A 59 -12.34 12.02 -4.20
C THR A 59 -12.21 11.39 -2.83
N GLN A 60 -13.25 11.50 -1.98
CA GLN A 60 -13.27 10.93 -0.64
C GLN A 60 -13.16 9.41 -0.68
N ALA A 61 -13.85 8.74 -1.61
CA ALA A 61 -13.73 7.30 -1.79
C ALA A 61 -12.29 6.88 -2.12
N MET A 62 -11.62 7.60 -3.03
CA MET A 62 -10.22 7.30 -3.37
C MET A 62 -9.26 7.53 -2.20
N TYR A 63 -9.41 8.63 -1.46
CA TYR A 63 -8.58 8.90 -0.29
C TYR A 63 -8.74 7.84 0.80
N HIS A 64 -9.99 7.51 1.13
CA HIS A 64 -10.29 6.54 2.17
C HIS A 64 -9.81 5.14 1.78
N ALA A 65 -10.00 4.73 0.52
CA ALA A 65 -9.52 3.44 0.04
C ALA A 65 -7.99 3.33 0.08
N ARG A 66 -7.29 4.40 -0.32
CA ARG A 66 -5.82 4.50 -0.20
C ARG A 66 -5.36 4.41 1.24
N GLU A 67 -5.99 5.17 2.13
CA GLU A 67 -5.66 5.17 3.57
C GLU A 67 -5.80 3.77 4.14
N LEU A 68 -6.90 3.08 3.84
CA LEU A 68 -7.13 1.72 4.33
C LEU A 68 -6.10 0.71 3.83
N ALA A 69 -5.70 0.79 2.55
CA ALA A 69 -4.64 -0.06 2.00
C ALA A 69 -3.31 0.18 2.73
N MET A 70 -2.92 1.45 2.93
CA MET A 70 -1.70 1.81 3.66
C MET A 70 -1.75 1.38 5.13
N THR A 71 -2.88 1.56 5.82
CA THR A 71 -3.04 1.13 7.22
C THR A 71 -2.86 -0.38 7.35
N ARG A 72 -3.41 -1.18 6.41
CA ARG A 72 -3.23 -2.64 6.43
C ARG A 72 -1.78 -3.05 6.19
N MET A 73 -1.06 -2.35 5.32
CA MET A 73 0.38 -2.56 5.13
C MET A 73 1.17 -2.23 6.40
N GLU A 74 0.82 -1.13 7.08
CA GLU A 74 1.43 -0.73 8.36
C GLU A 74 1.14 -1.76 9.47
N GLU A 75 -0.08 -2.32 9.52
CA GLU A 75 -0.42 -3.42 10.44
C GLU A 75 0.47 -4.65 10.23
N GLU A 76 0.74 -5.02 8.96
CA GLU A 76 1.65 -6.13 8.65
C GLU A 76 3.10 -5.80 9.03
N ALA A 77 3.57 -4.58 8.77
CA ALA A 77 4.90 -4.11 9.18
C ALA A 77 5.07 -4.13 10.71
N ASN A 78 4.05 -3.68 11.44
CA ASN A 78 4.00 -3.75 12.90
C ASN A 78 4.06 -5.20 13.41
N ALA A 79 3.36 -6.13 12.76
CA ALA A 79 3.40 -7.55 13.10
C ALA A 79 4.79 -8.18 12.88
N LEU A 80 5.58 -7.65 11.93
CA LEU A 80 6.98 -8.02 11.71
C LEU A 80 7.95 -7.32 12.68
N GLY A 81 7.49 -6.35 13.47
CA GLY A 81 8.32 -5.54 14.35
C GLY A 81 9.21 -4.55 13.59
N ALA A 82 8.75 -4.07 12.43
CA ALA A 82 9.45 -3.06 11.64
C ALA A 82 9.28 -1.65 12.22
N ASP A 83 10.31 -0.81 12.11
CA ASP A 83 10.25 0.62 12.47
C ASP A 83 9.64 1.49 11.36
N GLY A 84 9.57 0.97 10.13
CA GLY A 84 9.06 1.70 8.97
C GLY A 84 9.10 0.89 7.68
N ILE A 85 8.54 1.48 6.63
CA ILE A 85 8.40 0.85 5.30
C ILE A 85 9.07 1.78 4.27
N VAL A 86 9.85 1.19 3.37
CA VAL A 86 10.55 1.90 2.28
C VAL A 86 10.23 1.23 0.95
N GLY A 87 10.31 1.99 -0.15
CA GLY A 87 10.02 1.46 -1.48
C GLY A 87 8.53 1.18 -1.74
N VAL A 88 7.63 1.88 -1.03
CA VAL A 88 6.18 1.74 -1.17
C VAL A 88 5.74 2.03 -2.62
N ARG A 89 4.91 1.15 -3.18
CA ARG A 89 4.27 1.33 -4.48
C ARG A 89 2.76 1.21 -4.32
N LEU A 90 2.04 2.26 -4.68
CA LEU A 90 0.58 2.25 -4.63
C LEU A 90 0.02 2.09 -6.03
N GLU A 91 -0.69 0.99 -6.26
CA GLU A 91 -1.40 0.70 -7.49
C GLU A 91 -2.91 0.85 -7.28
N VAL A 92 -3.58 1.48 -8.24
CA VAL A 92 -5.02 1.69 -8.21
C VAL A 92 -5.63 1.11 -9.47
N THR A 93 -6.41 0.04 -9.32
CA THR A 93 -7.05 -0.65 -10.43
C THR A 93 -8.56 -0.49 -10.35
N ARG A 94 -9.15 0.15 -11.36
CA ARG A 94 -10.61 0.18 -11.53
C ARG A 94 -11.03 -1.08 -12.26
N HIS A 95 -11.82 -1.92 -11.61
CA HIS A 95 -12.32 -3.14 -12.20
C HIS A 95 -13.68 -2.85 -12.86
N GLU A 96 -13.80 -3.09 -14.17
CA GLU A 96 -15.06 -2.92 -14.93
C GLU A 96 -16.14 -3.97 -14.57
N TRP A 97 -15.90 -4.86 -13.60
CA TRP A 97 -16.82 -5.95 -13.23
C TRP A 97 -17.94 -5.57 -12.24
N GLY A 98 -18.14 -4.29 -11.99
CA GLY A 98 -19.33 -3.75 -11.33
C GLY A 98 -19.22 -2.25 -11.36
N GLU A 99 -20.26 -1.55 -11.80
CA GLU A 99 -20.26 -0.09 -11.81
C GLU A 99 -19.81 0.41 -10.43
N SER A 100 -18.65 1.09 -10.42
CA SER A 100 -18.09 1.81 -9.26
C SER A 100 -17.16 1.06 -8.28
N LEU A 101 -16.49 -0.04 -8.65
CA LEU A 101 -15.46 -0.64 -7.78
C LEU A 101 -14.03 -0.19 -8.14
N ALA A 102 -13.25 0.18 -7.11
CA ALA A 102 -11.83 0.48 -7.22
C ALA A 102 -11.03 -0.37 -6.21
N GLU A 103 -9.98 -1.02 -6.68
CA GLU A 103 -9.00 -1.72 -5.86
C GLU A 103 -7.75 -0.87 -5.69
N PHE A 104 -7.22 -0.85 -4.48
CA PHE A 104 -5.98 -0.20 -4.09
C PHE A 104 -5.07 -1.25 -3.50
N VAL A 105 -3.87 -1.39 -4.04
CA VAL A 105 -2.82 -2.25 -3.51
C VAL A 105 -1.63 -1.37 -3.19
N ALA A 106 -1.20 -1.40 -1.93
CA ALA A 106 -0.02 -0.77 -1.42
C ALA A 106 1.03 -1.84 -1.16
#